data_AF-A0A533WJY8-F1
#
_entry.id   AF-A0A533WJY8-F1
#
_cell.length_a   1.000
_cell.length_b   1.000
_cell.length_c   1.000
_cell.angle_alpha   90.00
_cell.angle_beta   90.00
_cell.angle_gamma   90.00
#
_symmetry.space_group_name_H-M   'P 1'
#
loop_
_entity.id
_entity.type
_entity.pdbx_description
1 polymer ?
#
loop_
_entity_poly.entity_id
_entity_poly.type
_entity_poly.pdbx_seq_one_letter_code
_entity_poly.pdbx_strand_id
1 'polypeptide(L)' 'MGLLASRQRVKDDLQALRAQGYPEKFVESVRAPVGADIGAVTPSEIALSIISDIVATKYGKELPQKDVKQPASLRTPERE' A
#
# COMPACT_ATOMS: atom_id res chain seq x y z
N MET A 1 -3.45 6.16 -4.65
CA MET A 1 -2.70 6.92 -3.61
C MET A 1 -1.98 5.91 -2.74
N GLY A 2 -0.73 6.17 -2.36
CA GLY A 2 0.07 5.26 -1.53
C GLY A 2 0.43 5.89 -0.18
N LEU A 3 0.32 5.13 0.92
CA LEU A 3 0.67 5.60 2.26
C LEU A 3 1.89 4.85 2.81
N LEU A 4 2.92 5.61 3.19
CA LEU A 4 4.11 5.10 3.87
C LEU A 4 3.92 5.22 5.38
N ALA A 5 3.63 4.11 6.05
CA ALA A 5 3.51 4.06 7.50
C ALA A 5 3.71 2.65 8.06
N SER A 6 3.86 2.51 9.38
CA SER A 6 3.82 1.20 10.04
C SER A 6 2.42 0.59 9.95
N ARG A 7 2.32 -0.74 10.06
CA ARG A 7 1.05 -1.47 9.97
C ARG A 7 -0.03 -0.94 10.92
N GLN A 8 0.37 -0.59 12.13
CA GLN A 8 -0.56 -0.05 13.13
C GLN A 8 -1.04 1.34 12.71
N ARG A 9 -0.13 2.21 12.29
CA ARG A 9 -0.47 3.57 11.89
C ARG A 9 -1.36 3.61 10.64
N VAL A 10 -1.15 2.69 9.68
CA VAL A 10 -2.07 2.52 8.54
C VAL A 10 -3.51 2.26 9.02
N LYS A 11 -3.70 1.37 10.00
CA LYS A 11 -5.05 1.07 10.52
C LYS A 11 -5.68 2.28 11.18
N ASP A 12 -4.91 2.98 12.01
CA ASP A 12 -5.36 4.17 12.72
C ASP A 12 -5.74 5.29 11.74
N ASP A 13 -4.90 5.52 10.71
CA ASP A 13 -5.15 6.51 9.66
C ASP A 13 -6.40 6.17 8.84
N LEU A 14 -6.58 4.90 8.43
CA LEU A 14 -7.78 4.48 7.69
C LEU A 14 -9.05 4.56 8.56
N GLN A 15 -8.96 4.26 9.86
CA GLN A 15 -10.08 4.41 10.78
C GLN A 15 -10.44 5.89 10.98
N ALA A 16 -9.44 6.76 11.08
CA ALA A 16 -9.65 8.20 11.18
C ALA A 16 -10.33 8.76 9.92
N LEU A 17 -9.93 8.32 8.73
CA LEU A 17 -10.60 8.71 7.48
C LEU A 17 -12.07 8.28 7.45
N ARG A 18 -12.38 7.05 7.90
CA ARG A 18 -13.78 6.60 8.02
C ARG A 18 -14.57 7.43 9.03
N ALA A 19 -13.98 7.73 10.18
CA ALA A 19 -14.61 8.54 11.22
C ALA A 19 -14.90 9.98 10.76
N GLN A 20 -14.09 10.52 9.85
CA GLN A 20 -14.29 11.83 9.23
C GLN A 20 -15.36 11.82 8.12
N GLY A 21 -15.93 10.67 7.78
CA GLY A 21 -17.00 10.54 6.79
C GLY A 21 -16.51 10.45 5.34
N TYR A 22 -15.23 10.12 5.11
CA TYR A 22 -14.76 9.86 3.74
C TYR A 22 -15.47 8.63 3.14
N PRO A 23 -15.81 8.66 1.83
CA PRO A 23 -16.44 7.52 1.17
C PRO A 23 -15.59 6.24 1.29
N GLU A 24 -16.22 5.10 1.57
CA GLU A 24 -15.49 3.82 1.71
C GLU A 24 -14.68 3.48 0.45
N LYS A 25 -15.21 3.80 -0.75
CA LYS A 25 -14.48 3.65 -2.02
C LYS A 25 -13.13 4.40 -2.02
N PHE A 26 -13.07 5.58 -1.41
CA PHE A 26 -11.83 6.34 -1.29
C PHE A 26 -10.89 5.67 -0.29
N VAL A 27 -11.39 5.28 0.88
CA VAL A 27 -10.59 4.62 1.92
C VAL A 27 -10.00 3.30 1.41
N GLU A 28 -10.78 2.51 0.67
CA GLU A 28 -10.33 1.28 0.03
C GLU A 28 -9.26 1.54 -1.04
N SER A 29 -9.31 2.67 -1.76
CA SER A 29 -8.33 3.05 -2.79
C SER A 29 -6.93 3.38 -2.27
N VAL A 30 -6.77 3.51 -0.95
CA VAL A 30 -5.48 3.81 -0.32
C VAL A 30 -4.65 2.55 -0.23
N ARG A 31 -3.55 2.49 -1.00
CA ARG A 31 -2.59 1.40 -0.95
C ARG A 31 -1.61 1.62 0.19
N ALA A 32 -1.59 0.71 1.15
CA ALA A 32 -0.77 0.88 2.35
C ALA A 32 -0.47 -0.46 3.04
N PRO A 33 0.71 -0.60 3.67
CA PRO A 33 1.88 0.26 3.52
C PRO A 33 2.53 0.09 2.14
N VAL A 34 3.04 1.16 1.54
CA VAL A 34 3.79 1.06 0.28
C VAL A 34 5.18 0.47 0.48
N GLY A 35 5.67 -0.24 -0.53
CA GLY A 35 7.00 -0.83 -0.53
C GLY A 35 7.01 -2.36 -0.46
N ALA A 36 7.95 -2.96 -1.18
CA ALA A 36 8.19 -4.40 -1.18
C ALA A 36 8.83 -4.86 0.14
N ASP A 37 8.41 -6.01 0.66
CA ASP A 37 8.98 -6.61 1.85
C ASP A 37 10.34 -7.26 1.56
N ILE A 38 11.37 -6.41 1.54
CA ILE A 38 12.77 -6.81 1.34
C ILE A 38 13.57 -6.80 2.64
N GLY A 39 12.91 -6.71 3.80
CA GLY A 39 13.59 -6.55 5.10
C GLY A 39 14.25 -5.17 5.29
N ALA A 40 13.80 -4.15 4.56
CA ALA A 40 14.39 -2.81 4.59
C ALA A 40 14.40 -2.17 6.00
N VAL A 41 15.57 -1.69 6.43
CA VAL A 41 15.85 -0.99 7.69
C VAL A 41 16.48 0.38 7.43
N THR A 42 17.45 0.46 6.52
CA THR A 42 18.15 1.72 6.22
C THR A 42 17.37 2.60 5.26
N PRO A 43 17.60 3.93 5.23
CA PRO A 43 16.93 4.82 4.28
C PRO A 43 17.06 4.37 2.82
N SER A 44 18.24 3.89 2.42
CA SER A 44 18.50 3.39 1.07
C SER A 44 17.70 2.12 0.75
N GLU A 45 17.60 1.20 1.71
CA GLU A 45 16.77 0.00 1.55
C GLU A 45 15.28 0.34 1.49
N ILE A 46 14.83 1.33 2.28
CA ILE A 46 13.43 1.79 2.24
C ILE A 46 13.13 2.42 0.87
N ALA A 47 14.04 3.23 0.34
CA ALA A 47 13.91 3.79 -1.00
C ALA A 47 13.82 2.69 -2.06
N LEU A 48 14.69 1.67 -1.98
CA LEU A 48 14.67 0.52 -2.90
C LEU A 48 13.35 -0.24 -2.81
N SER A 49 12.87 -0.52 -1.60
CA SER A 49 11.58 -1.16 -1.35
C SER A 49 10.42 -0.42 -2.04
N ILE A 50 10.39 0.91 -1.94
CA ILE A 50 9.36 1.75 -2.56
C ILE A 50 9.50 1.74 -4.09
N ILE A 51 10.71 1.91 -4.62
CA ILE A 51 10.96 1.92 -6.07
C ILE A 51 10.58 0.56 -6.68
N SER A 52 10.93 -0.55 -6.03
CA SER A 52 10.53 -1.89 -6.46
C SER A 52 9.01 -2.03 -6.53
N ASP A 53 8.28 -1.54 -5.53
CA ASP A 53 6.82 -1.58 -5.51
C ASP A 53 6.19 -0.73 -6.63
N ILE A 54 6.75 0.46 -6.91
CA ILE A 54 6.31 1.32 -8.03
C ILE A 54 6.52 0.61 -9.37
N VAL A 55 7.70 0.04 -9.59
CA VAL A 55 8.03 -0.68 -10.84
C VAL A 55 7.15 -1.91 -10.99
N ALA A 56 6.96 -2.71 -9.94
CA ALA A 56 6.10 -3.88 -9.99
C ALA A 56 4.65 -3.50 -10.34
N THR A 57 4.13 -2.44 -9.73
CA THR A 57 2.79 -1.91 -10.04
C THR A 57 2.68 -1.50 -11.51
N LYS A 58 3.69 -0.80 -12.05
CA LYS A 58 3.73 -0.39 -13.46
C LYS A 58 3.68 -1.58 -14.43
N TYR A 59 4.28 -2.71 -14.07
CA TYR A 59 4.36 -3.90 -14.92
C TYR A 59 3.37 -5.01 -14.52
N GLY A 60 2.40 -4.72 -13.64
CA GLY A 60 1.40 -5.69 -13.18
C GLY A 60 2.01 -6.90 -12.46
N LYS A 61 3.14 -6.70 -11.75
CA LYS A 61 3.80 -7.73 -10.95
C LYS A 61 3.41 -7.62 -9.48
N GLU A 62 3.23 -8.75 -8.83
CA GLU A 62 3.04 -8.81 -7.38
C GLU A 62 4.39 -9.01 -6.69
N LEU A 63 4.69 -8.15 -5.72
CA LEU A 63 5.80 -8.31 -4.80
C LEU A 63 5.26 -8.66 -3.41
N PRO A 64 6.03 -9.39 -2.59
CA PRO A 64 5.68 -9.59 -1.19
C PRO A 64 5.50 -8.20 -0.55
N GLN A 65 4.36 -7.99 0.09
CA GLN A 65 4.08 -6.76 0.82
C GLN A 65 4.23 -7.01 2.32
N LYS A 66 4.57 -5.97 3.08
CA LYS A 66 4.64 -6.05 4.54
C LYS A 66 3.22 -6.21 5.10
N ASP A 67 2.71 -7.44 5.13
CA ASP A 67 1.36 -7.86 5.54
C ASP A 67 0.51 -6.80 6.25
N VAL A 68 -0.29 -6.09 5.47
CA VAL A 68 -1.57 -5.54 5.91
C VAL A 68 -2.57 -6.11 4.91
N LYS A 69 -3.55 -6.89 5.37
CA LYS A 69 -4.61 -7.41 4.51
C LYS A 69 -5.28 -6.22 3.80
N GLN A 70 -4.86 -5.95 2.56
CA GLN A 70 -5.61 -5.08 1.66
C GLN A 70 -6.91 -5.81 1.34
N PRO A 71 -8.07 -5.15 1.46
CA PRO A 71 -9.31 -5.75 0.98
C PRO A 71 -9.15 -6.05 -0.51
N ALA A 72 -9.57 -7.24 -0.92
CA ALA A 72 -9.37 -7.79 -2.25
C ALA A 72 -10.06 -7.01 -3.39
N SER A 73 -10.72 -5.87 -3.10
CA SER A 73 -11.57 -5.13 -4.01
C SER A 73 -10.84 -4.29 -5.07
N LEU A 74 -9.51 -4.13 -4.97
CA LEU A 74 -8.73 -3.28 -5.89
C LEU A 74 -7.48 -3.95 -6.49
N ARG A 75 -7.45 -5.28 -6.52
CA ARG A 75 -6.60 -5.97 -7.51
C ARG A 75 -7.21 -5.67 -8.88
N THR A 76 -6.97 -4.51 -9.46
CA THR A 76 -7.44 -4.21 -10.80
C THR A 76 -6.83 -5.23 -11.76
N PRO A 77 -7.62 -6.07 -12.43
CA PRO A 77 -7.23 -6.69 -13.67
C PRO A 77 -7.87 -5.85 -14.78
N GLU A 78 -7.30 -4.71 -15.10
CA GLU A 78 -7.59 -4.01 -16.36
C GLU A 78 -6.36 -4.25 -17.24
N ARG A 79 -6.25 -5.38 -17.97
CA ARG A 79 -6.84 -5.65 -19.29
C ARG A 79 -6.82 -4.42 -20.20
N GLU A 80 -5.78 -4.29 -21.02
CA GLU A 80 -5.72 -4.62 -22.45
C GLU A 80 -4.26 -4.89 -22.88
#